data_AF-R7C890-F1
#
_entry.id   AF-R7C890-F1
#
_cell.length_a   1.000
_cell.length_b   1.000
_cell.length_c   1.000
_cell.angle_alpha   90.00
_cell.angle_beta   90.00
_cell.angle_gamma   90.00
#
_symmetry.space_group_name_H-M   'P 1'
#
loop_
_entity.id
_entity.type
_entity.pdbx_description
1 polymer ?
#
loop_
_entity_poly.entity_id
_entity_poly.type
_entity_poly.pdbx_seq_one_letter_code
_entity_poly.pdbx_strand_id
1 'polypeptide(L)' 'MASKKWIAVCQCCGKAGTKRSSSSRPSDAPPGIFGTCKSSPDGKHKPKWEEE' A
#
# COMPACT_ATOMS: atom_id res chain seq x y z
N MET A 1 1.25 19.78 -13.46
CA MET A 1 0.53 19.00 -12.43
C MET A 1 1.58 18.40 -11.50
N ALA A 2 1.49 18.63 -10.19
CA ALA A 2 2.43 18.03 -9.25
C ALA A 2 2.16 16.53 -9.18
N SER A 3 3.14 15.71 -9.55
CA SER A 3 3.06 14.26 -9.40
C SER A 3 3.17 13.93 -7.92
N LYS A 4 2.09 13.42 -7.31
CA LYS A 4 2.14 12.91 -5.93
C LYS A 4 2.78 11.53 -5.95
N LYS A 5 3.51 11.20 -4.89
CA LYS A 5 4.04 9.86 -4.69
C LYS A 5 3.15 9.14 -3.70
N TRP A 6 2.82 7.91 -4.05
CA TRP A 6 1.98 7.04 -3.26
C TRP A 6 2.77 5.79 -2.91
N ILE A 7 2.66 5.32 -1.68
CA ILE A 7 3.31 4.11 -1.21
C ILE A 7 2.25 3.13 -0.69
N ALA A 8 2.41 1.86 -1.05
CA ALA A 8 1.58 0.77 -0.55
C ALA A 8 1.99 0.47 0.89
N VAL A 9 1.11 0.71 1.86
CA VAL A 9 1.37 0.41 3.28
C VAL A 9 0.30 -0.55 3.79
N CYS A 10 0.72 -1.64 4.43
CA CYS A 10 -0.19 -2.58 5.07
C CYS A 10 -0.80 -1.92 6.31
N GLN A 11 -2.12 -1.75 6.34
CA GLN A 11 -2.80 -1.14 7.48
C GLN A 11 -2.72 -1.97 8.77
N CYS A 12 -2.41 -3.27 8.67
CA CYS A 12 -2.34 -4.15 9.83
C CYS A 12 -0.96 -4.18 10.49
N CYS A 13 0.13 -4.12 9.71
CA CYS A 13 1.49 -4.31 10.22
C CYS A 13 2.46 -3.19 9.83
N GLY A 14 1.99 -2.13 9.16
CA GLY A 14 2.81 -0.99 8.73
C GLY A 14 3.84 -1.30 7.63
N LYS A 15 3.85 -2.53 7.10
CA LYS A 15 4.81 -2.92 6.07
C LYS A 15 4.59 -2.09 4.81
N ALA A 16 5.63 -1.39 4.36
CA ALA A 16 5.62 -0.68 3.10
C ALA A 16 6.01 -1.61 1.93
N GLY A 17 5.52 -1.31 0.73
CA GLY A 17 5.77 -2.07 -0.49
C GLY A 17 5.94 -1.16 -1.69
N THR A 18 5.21 -1.46 -2.77
CA THR A 18 5.26 -0.75 -4.05
C THR A 18 5.03 0.75 -3.91
N LYS A 19 5.83 1.54 -4.62
CA LYS A 19 5.66 2.98 -4.77
C LYS A 19 5.09 3.30 -6.15
N ARG A 20 4.26 4.32 -6.25
CA ARG A 20 3.64 4.77 -7.49
C ARG A 20 3.56 6.29 -7.54
N SER A 21 4.04 6.86 -8.64
CA SER A 21 3.88 8.28 -8.92
C SER A 21 2.58 8.49 -9.69
N SER A 22 1.66 9.28 -9.15
CA SER A 22 0.38 9.60 -9.77
C SER A 22 -0.11 10.94 -9.27
N SER A 23 -0.71 11.74 -10.15
CA SER A 23 -1.31 13.03 -9.78
C SER A 23 -2.47 12.89 -8.77
N SER A 24 -3.12 11.72 -8.74
CA SER A 24 -4.24 11.40 -7.84
C SER A 24 -4.02 10.07 -7.12
N ARG A 25 -4.72 9.86 -5.99
CA ARG A 25 -4.70 8.58 -5.27
C ARG A 25 -5.13 7.47 -6.22
N PRO A 26 -4.33 6.40 -6.38
CA PRO A 26 -4.76 5.29 -7.20
C PRO A 26 -6.04 4.68 -6.60
N SER A 27 -7.00 4.40 -7.47
CA SER A 27 -8.29 3.81 -7.09
C SER A 27 -8.22 2.30 -6.92
N ASP A 28 -7.20 1.64 -7.47
CA ASP A 28 -6.96 0.20 -7.30
C ASP A 28 -6.25 -0.12 -5.98
N ALA A 29 -6.43 -1.35 -5.50
CA ALA A 29 -5.71 -1.84 -4.32
C ALA A 29 -4.22 -2.04 -4.64
N PRO A 30 -3.29 -1.51 -3.83
CA PRO A 30 -1.88 -1.53 -4.17
C PRO A 30 -1.37 -2.96 -4.37
N PRO A 31 -0.78 -3.29 -5.53
CA PRO A 31 -0.15 -4.58 -5.71
C PRO A 31 1.15 -4.63 -4.89
N GLY A 32 1.42 -5.76 -4.25
CA GLY A 32 2.79 -6.09 -3.86
C GLY A 32 3.18 -5.95 -2.40
N ILE A 33 2.29 -6.28 -1.45
CA ILE A 33 2.76 -6.74 -0.14
C ILE A 33 2.61 -8.26 -0.10
N PHE A 34 3.64 -8.93 -0.61
CA PHE A 34 3.76 -10.37 -0.60
C PHE A 34 4.16 -10.87 0.79
N GLY A 35 3.66 -12.06 1.13
CA GLY A 35 3.90 -12.74 2.41
C GLY A 35 2.67 -12.83 3.30
N THR A 36 2.87 -13.36 4.50
CA THR A 36 1.83 -13.51 5.51
C THR A 36 1.85 -12.32 6.47
N CYS A 37 0.72 -11.65 6.62
CA CYS A 37 0.56 -10.58 7.61
C CYS A 37 0.21 -11.18 8.97
N LYS A 38 1.18 -11.26 9.88
CA LYS A 38 0.96 -11.76 11.25
C LYS A 38 -0.03 -10.91 12.06
N SER A 39 -0.15 -9.63 11.74
CA SER A 39 -1.08 -8.70 12.41
C SER A 39 -2.49 -8.72 11.82
N SER A 40 -2.70 -9.38 10.66
CA SER A 40 -4.02 -9.52 10.08
C SER A 40 -4.61 -10.88 10.48
N PRO A 41 -5.87 -10.95 10.95
CA PRO A 41 -6.49 -12.20 11.40
C PRO A 41 -6.61 -13.24 10.27
N ASP A 42 -6.70 -12.77 9.03
CA ASP A 42 -6.79 -13.57 7.82
C ASP A 42 -5.41 -13.93 7.23
N GLY A 43 -4.31 -13.54 7.89
CA GLY A 43 -2.94 -13.80 7.45
C GLY A 43 -2.55 -13.07 6.17
N LYS A 44 -3.43 -12.24 5.61
CA LYS A 44 -3.23 -11.52 4.34
C LYS A 44 -2.88 -10.07 4.61
N HIS A 45 -1.96 -9.51 3.85
CA HIS A 45 -1.70 -8.08 3.91
C HIS A 45 -2.88 -7.30 3.31
N LYS A 46 -3.23 -6.19 3.97
CA LYS A 46 -4.23 -5.22 3.49
C LYS A 46 -3.52 -3.92 3.14
N PRO A 47 -2.79 -3.88 2.00
CA PRO A 47 -2.11 -2.68 1.54
C PRO A 47 -3.11 -1.58 1.19
N LYS A 48 -2.75 -0.34 1.49
CA LYS A 48 -3.48 0.86 1.08
C LYS A 48 -2.49 1.90 0.57
N TRP A 49 -2.93 2.72 -0.38
CA TRP A 49 -2.12 3.83 -0.87
C TRP A 49 -2.13 4.96 0.15
N GLU A 50 -0.94 5.27 0.65
CA GLU A 50 -0.64 6.45 1.48
C GLU A 50 0.19 7.43 0.65
N GLU A 51 0.06 8.74 0.86
CA GLU A 51 1.00 9.72 0.27
C GLU A 51 2.39 9.51 0.90
N GLU A 52 3.43 9.45 0.08
CA GLU A 52 4.84 9.43 0.53
C GLU A 52 5.24 10.77 1.14
#